data_AF-A0A418MY39-F1
#
_entry.id   AF-A0A418MY39-F1
#
_cell.length_a   1.000
_cell.length_b   1.000
_cell.length_c   1.000
_cell.angle_alpha   90.00
_cell.angle_beta   90.00
_cell.angle_gamma   90.00
#
_symmetry.space_group_name_H-M   'P 1'
#
loop_
_entity.id
_entity.type
_entity.pdbx_description
1 polymer ?
#
loop_
_entity_poly.entity_id
_entity_poly.type
_entity_poly.pdbx_seq_one_letter_code
_entity_poly.pdbx_strand_id
1 'polypeptide(L)'
;MSTGREPARDRAAMVGRLLEVAVYHRQHERYYAQRDLLDAVRLKQWASTLRSAAEAWRTEEHRRADPADVGVPPLFGPLTSATGPAARVDPAQARDIDELAVATLVRDLTGMAERYRHAGQWLDAKMAASWPREEYLLQPGLSRVAPARFRALTSTTLNALRMRITATLTGAAVRQLRDLAAADASERAVRAIVAAGLVDEAGAALTRKAAQLGGVDEAWQQVIGELAAVVPDAA
;
A
#
# COMPACT_ATOMS: atom_id res chain seq x y z
N MET A 1 -31.20 -43.65 -22.48
CA MET A 1 -30.04 -43.84 -21.57
C MET A 1 -28.92 -42.87 -21.98
N SER A 2 -29.18 -41.58 -21.82
CA SER A 2 -28.29 -40.46 -22.15
C SER A 2 -27.49 -40.10 -20.88
N THR A 3 -26.17 -40.37 -20.86
CA THR A 3 -25.06 -39.39 -21.00
C THR A 3 -24.48 -38.84 -19.69
N GLY A 4 -23.93 -39.72 -18.83
CA GLY A 4 -22.99 -39.31 -17.76
C GLY A 4 -21.67 -38.67 -18.25
N ARG A 5 -21.50 -38.43 -19.56
CA ARG A 5 -20.35 -37.74 -20.18
C ARG A 5 -20.47 -36.22 -20.21
N GLU A 6 -21.69 -35.68 -20.17
CA GLU A 6 -21.95 -34.23 -20.22
C GLU A 6 -21.48 -33.51 -18.93
N PRO A 7 -21.74 -34.04 -17.71
CA PRO A 7 -21.28 -33.42 -16.46
C PRO A 7 -19.75 -33.39 -16.32
N ALA A 8 -19.05 -34.37 -16.90
CA ALA A 8 -17.59 -34.48 -16.82
C ALA A 8 -16.90 -33.45 -17.73
N ARG A 9 -17.43 -33.24 -18.95
CA ARG A 9 -16.91 -32.21 -19.87
C ARG A 9 -17.14 -30.80 -19.35
N ASP A 10 -18.31 -30.54 -18.78
CA ASP A 10 -18.64 -29.24 -18.17
C ASP A 10 -17.74 -28.95 -16.96
N ARG A 11 -17.47 -29.98 -16.14
CA ARG A 11 -16.53 -29.88 -15.02
C ARG A 11 -15.10 -29.60 -15.49
N ALA A 12 -14.60 -30.31 -16.51
CA ALA A 12 -13.27 -30.09 -17.06
C ALA A 12 -13.11 -28.68 -17.63
N ALA A 13 -14.10 -28.21 -18.43
CA ALA A 13 -14.09 -26.86 -18.98
C ALA A 13 -14.13 -25.78 -17.88
N MET A 14 -14.89 -26.01 -16.82
CA MET A 14 -14.94 -25.11 -15.66
C MET A 14 -13.59 -25.08 -14.91
N VAL A 15 -12.98 -26.23 -14.65
CA VAL A 15 -11.66 -26.29 -13.99
C VAL A 15 -10.58 -25.63 -14.84
N GLY A 16 -10.61 -25.82 -16.17
CA GLY A 16 -9.73 -25.11 -17.09
C GLY A 16 -9.83 -23.59 -16.95
N ARG A 17 -11.04 -23.04 -16.90
CA ARG A 17 -11.24 -21.59 -16.67
C ARG A 17 -10.72 -21.14 -15.30
N LEU A 18 -10.91 -21.94 -14.25
CA LEU A 18 -10.38 -21.61 -12.92
C LEU A 18 -8.84 -21.59 -12.90
N LEU A 19 -8.20 -22.49 -13.64
CA LEU A 19 -6.75 -22.55 -13.79
C LEU A 19 -6.21 -21.30 -14.50
N GLU A 20 -6.82 -20.90 -15.62
CA GLU A 20 -6.46 -19.68 -16.35
C GLU A 20 -6.55 -18.45 -15.46
N VAL A 21 -7.65 -18.32 -14.70
CA VAL A 21 -7.87 -17.24 -13.74
C VAL A 21 -6.81 -17.25 -12.63
N ALA A 22 -6.45 -18.41 -12.12
CA ALA A 22 -5.42 -18.54 -11.08
C ALA A 22 -4.03 -18.13 -11.57
N VAL A 23 -3.64 -18.54 -12.78
CA VAL A 23 -2.37 -18.15 -13.41
C VAL A 23 -2.32 -16.63 -13.62
N TYR A 24 -3.40 -16.07 -14.16
CA TYR A 24 -3.51 -14.63 -14.36
C TYR A 24 -3.38 -13.85 -13.04
N HIS A 25 -4.15 -14.23 -12.01
CA HIS A 25 -4.12 -13.53 -10.72
C HIS A 25 -2.74 -13.59 -10.04
N ARG A 26 -2.05 -14.73 -10.13
CA ARG A 26 -0.70 -14.85 -9.60
C ARG A 26 0.25 -13.82 -10.21
N GLN A 27 0.25 -13.69 -11.53
CA GLN A 27 1.10 -12.71 -12.22
C GLN A 27 0.67 -11.27 -11.87
N HIS A 28 -0.63 -11.02 -11.83
CA HIS A 28 -1.22 -9.72 -11.51
C HIS A 28 -0.84 -9.23 -10.10
N GLU A 29 -0.85 -10.12 -9.13
CA GLU A 29 -0.51 -9.80 -7.74
C GLU A 29 0.99 -9.54 -7.54
N ARG A 30 1.87 -10.27 -8.24
CA ARG A 30 3.32 -9.99 -8.27
C ARG A 30 3.61 -8.58 -8.79
N TYR A 31 2.98 -8.21 -9.90
CA TYR A 31 3.11 -6.87 -10.47
C TYR A 31 2.68 -5.79 -9.45
N TYR A 32 1.54 -5.98 -8.78
CA TYR A 32 1.09 -5.02 -7.79
C TYR A 32 1.95 -4.97 -6.52
N ALA A 33 2.50 -6.10 -6.08
CA ALA A 33 3.45 -6.12 -4.98
C ALA A 33 4.66 -5.22 -5.28
N GLN A 34 5.23 -5.34 -6.48
CA GLN A 34 6.35 -4.50 -6.92
C GLN A 34 5.95 -3.02 -7.00
N ARG A 35 4.81 -2.72 -7.63
CA ARG A 35 4.32 -1.34 -7.76
C ARG A 35 4.11 -0.68 -6.38
N ASP A 36 3.52 -1.40 -5.44
CA ASP A 36 3.27 -0.85 -4.10
C ASP A 36 4.56 -0.66 -3.30
N LEU A 37 5.60 -1.46 -3.52
CA LEU A 37 6.92 -1.22 -2.92
C LEU A 37 7.55 0.06 -3.46
N LEU A 38 7.44 0.32 -4.77
CA LEU A 38 7.92 1.57 -5.36
C LEU A 38 7.19 2.79 -4.79
N ASP A 39 5.86 2.72 -4.69
CA ASP A 39 5.05 3.76 -4.06
C ASP A 39 5.39 3.93 -2.57
N ALA A 40 5.65 2.84 -1.84
CA ALA A 40 6.07 2.89 -0.44
C ALA A 40 7.42 3.59 -0.26
N VAL A 41 8.41 3.29 -1.12
CA VAL A 41 9.73 3.95 -1.09
C VAL A 41 9.58 5.44 -1.34
N ARG A 42 8.77 5.83 -2.33
CA ARG A 42 8.49 7.25 -2.63
C ARG A 42 7.86 7.97 -1.43
N LEU A 43 6.90 7.35 -0.75
CA LEU A 43 6.31 7.90 0.48
C LEU A 43 7.36 8.05 1.58
N LYS A 44 8.23 7.06 1.80
CA LYS A 44 9.32 7.16 2.80
C LYS A 44 10.29 8.30 2.50
N GLN A 45 10.64 8.50 1.23
CA GLN A 45 11.48 9.62 0.79
C GLN A 45 10.82 10.96 1.12
N TRP A 46 9.54 11.14 0.73
CA TRP A 46 8.81 12.37 1.05
C TRP A 46 8.64 12.60 2.56
N ALA A 47 8.40 11.55 3.35
CA ALA A 47 8.34 11.68 4.79
C ALA A 47 9.69 12.14 5.37
N SER A 48 10.82 11.63 4.86
CA SER A 48 12.15 12.12 5.25
C SER A 48 12.35 13.59 4.88
N THR A 49 12.02 13.96 3.64
CA THR A 49 12.11 15.35 3.16
C THR A 49 11.31 16.31 4.03
N LEU A 50 10.06 15.96 4.38
CA LEU A 50 9.21 16.76 5.27
C LEU A 50 9.80 16.91 6.68
N ARG A 51 10.37 15.84 7.26
CA ARG A 51 11.03 15.93 8.58
C ARG A 51 12.23 16.86 8.54
N SER A 52 13.05 16.78 7.51
CA SER A 52 14.22 17.63 7.36
C SER A 52 13.85 19.11 7.18
N ALA A 53 12.79 19.41 6.40
CA ALA A 53 12.31 20.77 6.25
C ALA A 53 11.71 21.33 7.55
N ALA A 54 10.95 20.51 8.29
CA ALA A 54 10.44 20.93 9.59
C ALA A 54 11.56 21.28 10.57
N GLU A 55 12.63 20.50 10.60
CA GLU A 55 13.79 20.79 11.45
C GLU A 55 14.51 22.09 11.02
N ALA A 56 14.62 22.33 9.71
CA ALA A 56 15.19 23.57 9.19
C ALA A 56 14.36 24.80 9.61
N TRP A 57 13.03 24.74 9.51
CA TRP A 57 12.14 25.82 9.93
C TRP A 57 12.20 26.08 11.43
N ARG A 58 12.29 25.04 12.26
CA ARG A 58 12.50 25.19 13.72
C ARG A 58 13.84 25.85 14.02
N THR A 59 14.90 25.43 13.36
CA THR A 59 16.25 25.98 13.57
C THR A 59 16.35 27.44 13.14
N GLU A 60 15.66 27.82 12.07
CA GLU A 60 15.56 29.21 11.62
C GLU A 60 14.78 30.08 12.61
N GLU A 61 13.67 29.58 13.16
CA GLU A 61 12.91 30.26 14.21
C GLU A 61 13.75 30.52 15.46
N HIS A 62 14.48 29.50 15.93
CA HIS A 62 15.38 29.62 17.09
C HIS A 62 16.54 30.59 16.85
N ARG A 63 17.00 30.78 15.60
CA ARG A 63 18.02 31.77 15.28
C ARG A 63 17.49 33.21 15.25
N ARG A 64 16.17 33.38 15.07
CA ARG A 64 15.49 34.69 15.07
C ARG A 64 15.02 35.10 16.46
N ALA A 65 14.70 34.13 17.32
CA ALA A 65 14.58 34.34 18.76
C ALA A 65 15.99 34.59 19.34
N ASP A 66 16.15 35.65 20.12
CA ASP A 66 17.41 36.13 20.71
C ASP A 66 18.26 34.98 21.35
N PRO A 67 19.61 34.95 21.27
CA PRO A 67 20.44 33.84 21.79
C PRO A 67 20.35 33.59 23.30
N ALA A 68 19.62 34.42 24.04
CA ALA A 68 19.48 34.35 25.49
C ALA A 68 18.39 33.37 25.96
N ASP A 69 17.52 32.85 25.09
CA ASP A 69 16.38 32.01 25.49
C ASP A 69 16.63 30.51 25.22
N VAL A 70 17.68 29.98 25.84
CA VAL A 70 18.04 28.56 25.76
C VAL A 70 17.29 27.80 26.85
N GLY A 71 16.05 27.39 26.58
CA GLY A 71 15.21 26.78 27.63
C GLY A 71 14.13 25.77 27.24
N VAL A 72 13.99 25.38 25.96
CA VAL A 72 12.93 24.42 25.57
C VAL A 72 13.55 23.08 25.18
N PRO A 73 13.34 21.99 25.96
CA PRO A 73 13.73 20.65 25.57
C PRO A 73 13.02 20.26 24.26
N PRO A 74 13.68 19.53 23.34
CA PRO A 74 13.01 19.04 22.15
C PRO A 74 11.85 18.10 22.56
N LEU A 75 10.63 18.45 22.17
CA LEU A 75 9.40 17.68 22.42
C LEU A 75 9.44 16.24 21.87
N PHE A 76 10.42 15.92 21.04
CA PHE A 76 10.70 14.58 20.53
C PHE A 76 12.21 14.36 20.58
N GLY A 77 12.65 13.26 21.20
CA GLY A 77 14.06 12.89 21.31
C GLY A 77 14.75 12.77 19.93
N PRO A 78 16.10 12.71 19.91
CA PRO A 78 16.86 12.74 18.67
C PRO A 78 16.32 11.73 17.65
N LEU A 79 15.99 12.22 16.46
CA LEU A 79 15.57 11.43 15.29
C LEU A 79 16.76 10.58 14.78
N THR A 80 17.27 9.66 15.60
CA THR A 80 18.19 8.62 15.16
C THR A 80 17.36 7.55 14.46
N SER A 81 17.06 7.75 13.18
CA SER A 81 16.50 6.69 12.35
C SER A 81 17.58 5.63 12.14
N ALA A 82 17.53 4.56 12.92
CA ALA A 82 18.31 3.36 12.70
C ALA A 82 17.65 2.52 11.59
N THR A 83 17.77 2.93 10.33
CA THR A 83 17.33 2.11 9.19
C THR A 83 18.16 2.38 7.93
N GLY A 84 19.23 1.57 7.76
CA GLY A 84 19.89 1.28 6.48
C GLY A 84 20.54 2.44 5.70
N PRO A 85 21.27 2.14 4.62
CA PRO A 85 21.85 3.16 3.74
C PRO A 85 20.76 3.75 2.84
N ALA A 86 19.75 4.39 3.45
CA ALA A 86 18.93 5.34 2.73
C ALA A 86 19.81 6.56 2.44
N ALA A 87 19.89 6.94 1.17
CA ALA A 87 20.63 8.09 0.69
C ALA A 87 20.47 9.26 1.67
N ARG A 88 21.58 9.70 2.28
CA ARG A 88 21.61 10.91 3.08
C ARG A 88 21.13 12.04 2.17
N VAL A 89 19.90 12.48 2.37
CA VAL A 89 19.41 13.73 1.76
C VAL A 89 20.37 14.81 2.23
N ASP A 90 20.99 15.51 1.28
CA ASP A 90 21.91 16.59 1.58
C ASP A 90 21.18 17.62 2.47
N PRO A 91 21.69 17.93 3.67
CA PRO A 91 21.12 18.96 4.53
C PRO A 91 20.96 20.32 3.83
N ALA A 92 21.73 20.59 2.77
CA ALA A 92 21.57 21.77 1.94
C ALA A 92 20.32 21.71 1.04
N GLN A 93 19.92 20.54 0.53
CA GLN A 93 18.68 20.36 -0.23
C GLN A 93 17.42 20.41 0.64
N ALA A 94 17.54 20.07 1.93
CA ALA A 94 16.42 20.11 2.87
C ALA A 94 16.08 21.52 3.37
N ARG A 95 16.98 22.49 3.20
CA ARG A 95 16.80 23.86 3.71
C ARG A 95 15.73 24.64 2.94
N ASP A 96 15.48 24.27 1.68
CA ASP A 96 14.53 24.97 0.82
C ASP A 96 13.59 23.97 0.13
N ILE A 97 12.65 23.36 0.90
CA ILE A 97 11.40 22.98 0.25
C ILE A 97 10.65 24.28 -0.03
N ASP A 98 10.83 24.78 -1.25
CA ASP A 98 10.09 25.94 -1.71
C ASP A 98 8.60 25.62 -1.94
N GLU A 99 7.81 26.66 -2.16
CA GLU A 99 6.36 26.54 -2.38
C GLU A 99 6.03 25.62 -3.57
N LEU A 100 6.89 25.58 -4.58
CA LEU A 100 6.72 24.74 -5.77
C LEU A 100 6.92 23.25 -5.42
N ALA A 101 7.89 22.93 -4.57
CA ALA A 101 8.10 21.59 -4.05
C ALA A 101 6.95 21.13 -3.16
N VAL A 102 6.41 22.01 -2.29
CA VAL A 102 5.19 21.71 -1.51
C VAL A 102 3.99 21.48 -2.44
N ALA A 103 3.77 22.34 -3.44
CA ALA A 103 2.67 22.20 -4.39
C ALA A 103 2.76 20.88 -5.18
N THR A 104 3.96 20.51 -5.61
CA THR A 104 4.26 19.23 -6.27
C THR A 104 3.91 18.05 -5.37
N LEU A 105 4.36 18.08 -4.11
CA LEU A 105 4.07 17.04 -3.13
C LEU A 105 2.56 16.93 -2.84
N VAL A 106 1.87 18.06 -2.68
CA VAL A 106 0.41 18.10 -2.48
C VAL A 106 -0.32 17.47 -3.65
N ARG A 107 0.05 17.82 -4.89
CA ARG A 107 -0.53 17.23 -6.11
C ARG A 107 -0.31 15.72 -6.15
N ASP A 108 0.93 15.28 -5.93
CA ASP A 108 1.28 13.87 -6.02
C ASP A 108 0.59 13.03 -4.93
N LEU A 109 0.55 13.52 -3.69
CA LEU A 109 -0.19 12.87 -2.59
C LEU A 109 -1.70 12.87 -2.82
N THR A 110 -2.26 13.92 -3.42
CA THR A 110 -3.67 13.97 -3.81
C THR A 110 -3.98 12.88 -4.84
N GLY A 111 -3.16 12.77 -5.88
CA GLY A 111 -3.30 11.73 -6.90
C GLY A 111 -3.16 10.31 -6.32
N MET A 112 -2.24 10.10 -5.37
CA MET A 112 -2.15 8.82 -4.64
C MET A 112 -3.40 8.54 -3.82
N ALA A 113 -3.91 9.54 -3.09
CA ALA A 113 -5.10 9.38 -2.26
C ALA A 113 -6.32 8.97 -3.08
N GLU A 114 -6.55 9.61 -4.23
CA GLU A 114 -7.65 9.30 -5.14
C GLU A 114 -7.51 7.91 -5.76
N ARG A 115 -6.32 7.60 -6.30
CA ARG A 115 -6.03 6.28 -6.88
C ARG A 115 -6.27 5.16 -5.89
N TYR A 116 -5.74 5.26 -4.68
CA TYR A 116 -5.88 4.21 -3.67
C TYR A 116 -7.29 4.14 -3.08
N ARG A 117 -8.02 5.27 -3.02
CA ARG A 117 -9.44 5.27 -2.63
C ARG A 117 -10.26 4.49 -3.64
N HIS A 118 -10.14 4.82 -4.92
CA HIS A 118 -10.86 4.15 -6.00
C HIS A 118 -10.49 2.67 -6.09
N ALA A 119 -9.19 2.35 -6.10
CA ALA A 119 -8.72 0.97 -6.15
C ALA A 119 -9.19 0.16 -4.93
N GLY A 120 -9.14 0.74 -3.73
CA GLY A 120 -9.62 0.11 -2.51
C GLY A 120 -11.12 -0.18 -2.53
N GLN A 121 -11.94 0.79 -2.94
CA GLN A 121 -13.40 0.61 -3.07
C GLN A 121 -13.75 -0.44 -4.12
N TRP A 122 -13.10 -0.37 -5.29
CA TRP A 122 -13.29 -1.36 -6.34
C TRP A 122 -12.93 -2.77 -5.87
N LEU A 123 -11.78 -2.92 -5.19
CA LEU A 123 -11.32 -4.23 -4.71
C LEU A 123 -12.22 -4.78 -3.59
N ASP A 124 -12.68 -3.93 -2.69
CA ASP A 124 -13.63 -4.27 -1.62
C ASP A 124 -14.93 -4.84 -2.20
N ALA A 125 -15.51 -4.15 -3.19
CA ALA A 125 -16.70 -4.63 -3.91
C ALA A 125 -16.44 -5.96 -4.63
N LYS A 126 -15.26 -6.13 -5.25
CA LYS A 126 -14.88 -7.40 -5.90
C LYS A 126 -14.73 -8.54 -4.90
N MET A 127 -14.20 -8.27 -3.71
CA MET A 127 -14.07 -9.29 -2.66
C MET A 127 -15.43 -9.66 -2.09
N ALA A 128 -16.28 -8.69 -1.78
CA ALA A 128 -17.66 -8.93 -1.32
C ALA A 128 -18.44 -9.84 -2.30
N ALA A 129 -18.31 -9.61 -3.61
CA ALA A 129 -18.92 -10.46 -4.62
C ALA A 129 -18.23 -11.82 -4.81
N SER A 130 -16.93 -11.93 -4.48
CA SER A 130 -16.18 -13.17 -4.66
C SER A 130 -16.46 -14.17 -3.55
N TRP A 131 -16.64 -13.75 -2.29
CA TRP A 131 -16.86 -14.67 -1.17
C TRP A 131 -17.97 -15.71 -1.41
N PRO A 132 -19.21 -15.33 -1.77
CA PRO A 132 -20.26 -16.32 -2.05
C PRO A 132 -19.97 -17.18 -3.27
N ARG A 133 -19.31 -16.62 -4.30
CA ARG A 133 -18.97 -17.35 -5.52
C ARG A 133 -17.97 -18.48 -5.25
N GLU A 134 -17.01 -18.26 -4.36
CA GLU A 134 -15.98 -19.25 -4.04
C GLU A 134 -16.49 -20.36 -3.10
N GLU A 135 -17.70 -20.26 -2.53
CA GLU A 135 -18.33 -21.33 -1.74
C GLU A 135 -18.48 -22.64 -2.54
N TYR A 136 -18.55 -22.55 -3.87
CA TYR A 136 -18.54 -23.73 -4.74
C TYR A 136 -17.31 -24.62 -4.55
N LEU A 137 -16.17 -24.07 -4.11
CA LEU A 137 -14.96 -24.85 -3.83
C LEU A 137 -15.11 -25.75 -2.60
N LEU A 138 -16.16 -25.56 -1.79
CA LEU A 138 -16.47 -26.41 -0.64
C LEU A 138 -17.16 -27.72 -1.05
N GLN A 139 -17.52 -27.86 -2.33
CA GLN A 139 -18.14 -29.09 -2.84
C GLN A 139 -17.15 -30.28 -2.82
N PRO A 140 -17.65 -31.52 -2.66
CA PRO A 140 -16.83 -32.72 -2.75
C PRO A 140 -15.98 -32.76 -4.04
N GLY A 141 -14.69 -33.01 -3.89
CA GLY A 141 -13.74 -33.10 -5.00
C GLY A 141 -13.11 -31.77 -5.43
N LEU A 142 -13.48 -30.63 -4.83
CA LEU A 142 -12.76 -29.35 -4.96
C LEU A 142 -12.25 -28.82 -3.61
N SER A 143 -12.63 -29.46 -2.51
CA SER A 143 -12.29 -29.06 -1.15
C SER A 143 -10.78 -28.95 -0.87
N ARG A 144 -9.92 -29.62 -1.67
CA ARG A 144 -8.45 -29.46 -1.56
C ARG A 144 -7.95 -28.12 -2.09
N VAL A 145 -8.65 -27.51 -3.06
CA VAL A 145 -8.34 -26.18 -3.60
C VAL A 145 -8.76 -25.08 -2.61
N ALA A 146 -9.83 -25.31 -1.86
CA ALA A 146 -10.48 -24.31 -1.02
C ALA A 146 -9.54 -23.61 -0.02
N PRO A 147 -8.72 -24.30 0.81
CA PRO A 147 -7.89 -23.64 1.82
C PRO A 147 -6.93 -22.59 1.23
N ALA A 148 -6.25 -22.94 0.13
CA ALA A 148 -5.33 -22.04 -0.54
C ALA A 148 -6.08 -20.86 -1.17
N ARG A 149 -7.23 -21.12 -1.80
CA ARG A 149 -8.04 -20.07 -2.41
C ARG A 149 -8.61 -19.09 -1.38
N PHE A 150 -9.15 -19.58 -0.27
CA PHE A 150 -9.67 -18.72 0.80
C PHE A 150 -8.57 -17.93 1.51
N ARG A 151 -7.34 -18.46 1.60
CA ARG A 151 -6.16 -17.70 2.06
C ARG A 151 -5.85 -16.52 1.12
N ALA A 152 -5.88 -16.75 -0.20
CA ALA A 152 -5.71 -15.69 -1.18
C ALA A 152 -6.82 -14.65 -1.07
N LEU A 153 -8.08 -15.09 -0.96
CA LEU A 153 -9.24 -14.21 -0.85
C LEU A 153 -9.23 -13.34 0.42
N THR A 154 -8.85 -13.92 1.56
CA THR A 154 -8.64 -13.20 2.82
C THR A 154 -7.56 -12.14 2.65
N SER A 155 -6.45 -12.49 2.01
CA SER A 155 -5.35 -11.56 1.78
C SER A 155 -5.74 -10.39 0.89
N THR A 156 -6.46 -10.66 -0.19
CA THR A 156 -6.94 -9.62 -1.10
C THR A 156 -7.99 -8.71 -0.43
N THR A 157 -8.83 -9.25 0.45
CA THR A 157 -9.77 -8.48 1.28
C THR A 157 -9.03 -7.52 2.21
N LEU A 158 -8.03 -8.00 2.95
CA LEU A 158 -7.20 -7.15 3.82
C LEU A 158 -6.44 -6.07 3.02
N ASN A 159 -6.01 -6.41 1.80
CA ASN A 159 -5.32 -5.47 0.93
C ASN A 159 -6.22 -4.34 0.43
N ALA A 160 -7.53 -4.57 0.24
CA ALA A 160 -8.49 -3.50 -0.05
C ALA A 160 -8.57 -2.49 1.10
N LEU A 161 -8.62 -2.97 2.35
CA LEU A 161 -8.60 -2.11 3.53
C LEU A 161 -7.31 -1.29 3.62
N ARG A 162 -6.14 -1.90 3.36
CA ARG A 162 -4.86 -1.17 3.36
C ARG A 162 -4.82 -0.07 2.31
N MET A 163 -5.35 -0.28 1.11
CA MET A 163 -5.47 0.78 0.10
C MET A 163 -6.31 1.95 0.62
N ARG A 164 -7.44 1.68 1.28
CA ARG A 164 -8.29 2.72 1.87
C ARG A 164 -7.60 3.47 3.01
N ILE A 165 -6.81 2.78 3.83
CA ILE A 165 -5.98 3.39 4.88
C ILE A 165 -4.93 4.31 4.25
N THR A 166 -4.18 3.83 3.25
CA THR A 166 -3.21 4.66 2.49
C THR A 166 -3.88 5.91 1.93
N ALA A 167 -5.06 5.78 1.33
CA ALA A 167 -5.82 6.91 0.81
C ALA A 167 -6.23 7.92 1.89
N THR A 168 -6.61 7.43 3.07
CA THR A 168 -7.01 8.25 4.21
C THR A 168 -5.82 9.02 4.77
N LEU A 169 -4.70 8.35 4.97
CA LEU A 169 -3.47 8.93 5.52
C LEU A 169 -2.85 9.95 4.57
N THR A 170 -2.74 9.62 3.27
CA THR A 170 -2.24 10.57 2.25
C THR A 170 -3.17 11.78 2.11
N GLY A 171 -4.49 11.57 2.12
CA GLY A 171 -5.46 12.67 2.12
C GLY A 171 -5.38 13.54 3.37
N ALA A 172 -5.07 12.96 4.54
CA ALA A 172 -4.84 13.72 5.77
C ALA A 172 -3.54 14.52 5.72
N ALA A 173 -2.46 13.95 5.18
CA ALA A 173 -1.20 14.66 4.95
C ALA A 173 -1.39 15.85 4.02
N VAL A 174 -2.17 15.70 2.94
CA VAL A 174 -2.52 16.82 2.04
C VAL A 174 -3.17 17.97 2.80
N ARG A 175 -4.09 17.70 3.74
CA ARG A 175 -4.72 18.76 4.54
C ARG A 175 -3.71 19.50 5.41
N GLN A 176 -2.69 18.81 5.93
CA GLN A 176 -1.62 19.44 6.70
C GLN A 176 -0.71 20.31 5.83
N LEU A 177 -0.51 19.94 4.56
CA LEU A 177 0.41 20.65 3.64
C LEU A 177 -0.25 21.77 2.82
N ARG A 178 -1.59 21.80 2.73
CA ARG A 178 -2.30 22.88 2.04
C ARG A 178 -2.08 24.21 2.74
N ASP A 179 -1.82 25.27 1.98
CA ASP A 179 -1.62 26.62 2.52
C ASP A 179 -0.46 26.72 3.51
N LEU A 180 0.48 25.77 3.49
CA LEU A 180 1.65 25.75 4.36
C LEU A 180 2.51 27.00 4.18
N ALA A 181 2.55 27.58 2.98
CA ALA A 181 3.26 28.82 2.69
C ALA A 181 2.75 30.03 3.48
N ALA A 182 1.47 30.06 3.83
CA ALA A 182 0.84 31.17 4.57
C ALA A 182 1.04 31.08 6.10
N ALA A 183 1.50 29.92 6.60
CA ALA A 183 1.74 29.68 8.02
C ALA A 183 3.10 30.23 8.47
N ASP A 184 3.22 30.56 9.76
CA ASP A 184 4.50 30.97 10.34
C ASP A 184 5.52 29.81 10.43
N ALA A 185 6.76 30.09 10.81
CA ALA A 185 7.80 29.07 10.86
C ALA A 185 7.49 27.91 11.82
N SER A 186 6.89 28.20 12.97
CA SER A 186 6.54 27.21 13.98
C SER A 186 5.43 26.29 13.51
N GLU A 187 4.35 26.89 13.01
CA GLU A 187 3.19 26.18 12.50
C GLU A 187 3.58 25.33 11.28
N ARG A 188 4.39 25.88 10.37
CA ARG A 188 4.94 25.12 9.23
C ARG A 188 5.69 23.88 9.68
N ALA A 189 6.55 24.01 10.67
CA ALA A 189 7.32 22.88 11.20
C ALA A 189 6.41 21.80 11.81
N VAL A 190 5.46 22.18 12.66
CA VAL A 190 4.53 21.24 13.29
C VAL A 190 3.72 20.49 12.23
N ARG A 191 3.14 21.22 11.27
CA ARG A 191 2.31 20.65 10.21
C ARG A 191 3.11 19.72 9.30
N ALA A 192 4.36 20.07 8.96
CA ALA A 192 5.24 19.19 8.20
C ALA A 192 5.63 17.91 8.96
N ILE A 193 5.87 17.97 10.27
CA ILE A 193 6.11 16.76 11.09
C ILE A 193 4.88 15.86 11.11
N VAL A 194 3.69 16.41 11.32
CA VAL A 194 2.44 15.64 11.29
C VAL A 194 2.23 15.01 9.92
N ALA A 195 2.40 15.79 8.85
CA ALA A 195 2.32 15.28 7.48
C ALA A 195 3.33 14.16 7.23
N ALA A 196 4.57 14.31 7.69
CA ALA A 196 5.60 13.29 7.56
C ALA A 196 5.21 11.98 8.25
N GLY A 197 4.68 12.04 9.47
CA GLY A 197 4.19 10.86 10.19
C GLY A 197 3.08 10.13 9.42
N LEU A 198 2.11 10.88 8.89
CA LEU A 198 1.01 10.33 8.10
C LEU A 198 1.48 9.67 6.80
N VAL A 199 2.41 10.33 6.08
CA VAL A 199 3.01 9.79 4.85
C VAL A 199 3.84 8.55 5.13
N ASP A 200 4.58 8.54 6.24
CA ASP A 200 5.41 7.41 6.66
C ASP A 200 4.57 6.16 6.96
N GLU A 201 3.45 6.34 7.68
CA GLU A 201 2.48 5.28 7.96
C GLU A 201 1.75 4.80 6.70
N ALA A 202 1.43 5.70 5.78
CA ALA A 202 0.89 5.33 4.48
C ALA A 202 1.86 4.44 3.69
N GLY A 203 3.16 4.77 3.73
CA GLY A 203 4.23 3.94 3.17
C GLY A 203 4.30 2.56 3.86
N ALA A 204 4.24 2.52 5.19
CA ALA A 204 4.24 1.26 5.94
C ALA A 204 3.01 0.38 5.60
N ALA A 205 1.84 0.97 5.40
CA ALA A 205 0.64 0.26 4.95
C ALA A 205 0.85 -0.39 3.57
N LEU A 206 1.50 0.31 2.63
CA LEU A 206 1.84 -0.25 1.31
C LEU A 206 2.91 -1.34 1.39
N THR A 207 3.94 -1.18 2.23
CA THR A 207 4.92 -2.25 2.47
C THR A 207 4.26 -3.52 3.00
N ARG A 208 3.36 -3.39 3.99
CA ARG A 208 2.60 -4.52 4.54
C ARG A 208 1.71 -5.17 3.48
N LYS A 209 1.05 -4.37 2.64
CA LYS A 209 0.25 -4.84 1.50
C LYS A 209 1.11 -5.64 0.52
N ALA A 210 2.26 -5.11 0.12
CA ALA A 210 3.16 -5.76 -0.82
C ALA A 210 3.72 -7.09 -0.27
N ALA A 211 4.14 -7.11 1.00
CA ALA A 211 4.59 -8.33 1.67
C ALA A 211 3.47 -9.39 1.70
N GLN A 212 2.25 -8.97 2.00
CA GLN A 212 1.11 -9.88 2.00
C GLN A 212 0.82 -10.43 0.59
N LEU A 213 0.85 -9.59 -0.45
CA LEU A 213 0.72 -10.05 -1.85
C LEU A 213 1.82 -11.04 -2.24
N GLY A 214 3.06 -10.83 -1.79
CA GLY A 214 4.15 -11.79 -1.98
C GLY A 214 3.82 -13.16 -1.40
N GLY A 215 3.21 -13.21 -0.22
CA GLY A 215 2.74 -14.47 0.39
C GLY A 215 1.55 -15.13 -0.31
N VAL A 216 0.80 -14.40 -1.14
CA VAL A 216 -0.29 -15.01 -1.94
C VAL A 216 0.26 -15.82 -3.12
N ASP A 217 1.52 -15.61 -3.54
CA ASP A 217 2.13 -16.39 -4.62
C ASP A 217 2.10 -17.91 -4.35
N GLU A 218 2.44 -18.30 -3.12
CA GLU A 218 2.40 -19.68 -2.66
C GLU A 218 0.97 -20.23 -2.67
N ALA A 219 0.01 -19.42 -2.24
CA ALA A 219 -1.40 -19.80 -2.25
C ALA A 219 -1.89 -20.04 -3.69
N TRP A 220 -1.54 -19.16 -4.63
CA TRP A 220 -1.89 -19.36 -6.04
C TRP A 220 -1.18 -20.56 -6.66
N GLN A 221 0.10 -20.78 -6.34
CA GLN A 221 0.83 -21.97 -6.79
C GLN A 221 0.14 -23.26 -6.32
N GLN A 222 -0.34 -23.29 -5.07
CA GLN A 222 -1.10 -24.43 -4.54
C GLN A 222 -2.45 -24.57 -5.26
N VAL A 223 -3.21 -23.49 -5.46
CA VAL A 223 -4.47 -23.52 -6.22
C VAL A 223 -4.27 -24.09 -7.62
N ILE A 224 -3.23 -23.64 -8.33
CA ILE A 224 -2.87 -24.12 -9.67
C ILE A 224 -2.58 -25.63 -9.65
N GLY A 225 -1.76 -26.08 -8.69
CA GLY A 225 -1.41 -27.51 -8.57
C GLY A 225 -2.61 -28.39 -8.29
N GLU A 226 -3.47 -27.99 -7.34
CA GLU A 226 -4.68 -28.75 -6.99
C GLU A 226 -5.70 -28.76 -8.14
N LEU A 227 -5.90 -27.64 -8.85
CA LEU A 227 -6.78 -27.60 -10.03
C LEU A 227 -6.25 -28.46 -11.17
N ALA A 228 -4.95 -28.46 -11.43
CA ALA A 228 -4.34 -29.32 -12.45
C ALA A 228 -4.52 -30.81 -12.13
N ALA A 229 -4.41 -31.20 -10.86
CA ALA A 229 -4.63 -32.59 -10.42
C ALA A 229 -6.09 -33.06 -10.58
N VAL A 230 -7.05 -32.14 -10.66
CA VAL A 230 -8.48 -32.47 -10.88
C VAL A 230 -8.79 -32.78 -12.35
N VAL A 231 -7.92 -32.40 -13.29
CA VAL A 231 -8.08 -32.68 -14.74
C VAL A 231 -6.89 -33.49 -15.25
N PRO A 232 -6.85 -34.81 -14.97
CA PRO A 232 -5.70 -35.64 -15.34
C PRO A 232 -5.51 -35.85 -16.86
N ASP A 233 -6.54 -35.66 -17.70
CA ASP A 233 -6.54 -36.12 -19.11
C ASP A 233 -6.84 -35.01 -20.16
N ALA A 234 -6.39 -33.76 -19.95
CA ALA A 234 -6.48 -32.70 -20.97
C ALA A 234 -5.16 -32.44 -21.74
N ALA A 235 -4.17 -33.32 -21.56
CA ALA A 235 -2.91 -33.32 -22.31
C ALA A 235 -2.93 -34.40 -23.41
#